data_AF-A0A3N5MID1-F1
#
_entry.id   AF-A0A3N5MID1-F1
#
_cell.length_a   1.000
_cell.length_b   1.000
_cell.length_c   1.000
_cell.angle_alpha   90.00
_cell.angle_beta   90.00
_cell.angle_gamma   90.00
#
_symmetry.space_group_name_H-M   'P 1'
#
loop_
_entity.id
_entity.type
_entity.pdbx_description
1 polymer ?
#
loop_
_entity_poly.entity_id
_entity_poly.type
_entity_poly.pdbx_seq_one_letter_code
_entity_poly.pdbx_strand_id
1 'polypeptide(L)'
;MRTLAVLSVFGFGLATVAVAEPDTDCGRAYKGMLTTIERKKPTLSAEAQVALQRTALRIYDACLTGHLERPGQLFDKLDRTRY
;
A
#
# COMPACT_ATOMS: atom_id res chain seq x y z
N MET A 1 5.81 -52.92 -2.62
CA MET A 1 6.43 -51.80 -3.38
C MET A 1 5.86 -50.51 -2.83
N ARG A 2 6.70 -49.67 -2.21
CA ARG A 2 6.32 -48.39 -1.60
C ARG A 2 6.41 -47.30 -2.66
N THR A 3 5.28 -46.77 -3.11
CA THR A 3 5.26 -45.57 -3.95
C THR A 3 4.96 -44.35 -3.10
N LEU A 4 5.83 -43.36 -3.25
CA LEU A 4 5.97 -42.14 -2.47
C LEU A 4 4.75 -41.23 -2.59
N ALA A 5 4.44 -40.59 -1.46
CA ALA A 5 3.47 -39.52 -1.32
C ALA A 5 3.82 -38.33 -2.22
N VAL A 6 2.88 -37.94 -3.08
CA VAL A 6 2.90 -36.66 -3.79
C VAL A 6 2.17 -35.65 -2.91
N LEU A 7 2.94 -34.78 -2.26
CA LEU A 7 2.44 -33.58 -1.57
C LEU A 7 2.02 -32.56 -2.63
N SER A 8 0.75 -32.59 -3.01
CA SER A 8 0.13 -31.50 -3.77
C SER A 8 -0.10 -30.31 -2.83
N VAL A 9 0.87 -29.39 -2.83
CA VAL A 9 0.67 -27.99 -2.45
C VAL A 9 -0.32 -27.37 -3.44
N PHE A 10 -1.32 -26.63 -2.95
CA PHE A 10 -2.02 -25.47 -3.55
C PHE A 10 -3.45 -25.39 -3.02
N GLY A 11 -3.59 -24.71 -1.87
CA GLY A 11 -4.88 -24.24 -1.35
C GLY A 11 -4.85 -22.72 -1.26
N PHE A 12 -4.95 -22.04 -2.41
CA PHE A 12 -5.20 -20.60 -2.48
C PHE A 12 -6.64 -20.36 -2.01
N GLY A 13 -6.80 -19.97 -0.75
CA GLY A 13 -8.10 -19.68 -0.16
C GLY A 13 -8.13 -18.28 0.41
N LEU A 14 -8.28 -17.26 -0.45
CA LEU A 14 -8.93 -15.99 -0.12
C LEU A 14 -9.44 -15.38 -1.43
N ALA A 15 -10.64 -15.81 -1.84
CA ALA A 15 -11.44 -15.06 -2.81
C ALA A 15 -12.00 -13.82 -2.12
N THR A 16 -11.15 -12.81 -1.88
CA THR A 16 -11.63 -11.45 -1.67
C THR A 16 -11.87 -10.87 -3.05
N VAL A 17 -13.13 -10.53 -3.34
CA VAL A 17 -13.48 -9.88 -4.59
C VAL A 17 -12.65 -8.61 -4.69
N ALA A 18 -11.68 -8.61 -5.58
CA ALA A 18 -10.91 -7.44 -5.94
C ALA A 18 -11.88 -6.53 -6.71
N VAL A 19 -12.68 -5.74 -5.99
CA VAL A 19 -13.27 -4.54 -6.59
C VAL A 19 -12.09 -3.69 -7.04
N ALA A 20 -11.84 -3.70 -8.34
CA ALA A 20 -10.89 -2.82 -8.99
C ALA A 20 -11.44 -1.40 -8.77
N GLU A 21 -10.75 -0.62 -7.94
CA GLU A 21 -11.06 0.81 -7.88
C GLU A 21 -10.72 1.41 -9.25
N PRO A 22 -11.66 2.14 -9.88
CA PRO A 22 -11.44 2.69 -11.20
C PRO A 22 -10.27 3.68 -11.13
N ASP A 23 -9.17 3.32 -11.80
CA ASP A 23 -8.06 4.19 -12.16
C ASP A 23 -7.63 5.18 -11.04
N THR A 24 -7.09 4.65 -9.94
CA THR A 24 -6.46 5.54 -8.97
C THR A 24 -5.24 6.17 -9.63
N ASP A 25 -5.33 7.46 -9.96
CA ASP A 25 -4.20 8.29 -10.41
C ASP A 25 -3.14 8.32 -9.28
N CYS A 26 -2.16 7.43 -9.38
CA CYS A 26 -1.07 7.25 -8.42
C CYS A 26 -0.38 8.57 -8.10
N GLY A 27 -0.19 9.42 -9.11
CA GLY A 27 0.45 10.73 -8.97
C GLY A 27 -0.39 11.69 -8.15
N ARG A 28 -1.70 11.72 -8.38
CA ARG A 28 -2.63 12.53 -7.59
C ARG A 28 -2.70 12.07 -6.13
N ALA A 29 -2.80 10.77 -5.90
CA ALA A 29 -2.85 10.21 -4.55
C ALA A 29 -1.56 10.50 -3.76
N TYR A 30 -0.40 10.30 -4.39
CA TYR A 30 0.90 10.61 -3.79
C TYR A 30 1.05 12.10 -3.45
N LYS A 31 0.71 13.01 -4.38
CA LYS A 31 0.73 14.47 -4.13
C LYS A 31 -0.21 14.87 -3.00
N GLY A 32 -1.41 14.29 -2.95
CA GLY A 32 -2.36 14.51 -1.86
C GLY A 32 -1.77 14.09 -0.52
N MET A 33 -1.05 12.98 -0.48
CA MET A 33 -0.39 12.51 0.73
C MET A 33 0.75 13.43 1.17
N LEU A 34 1.63 13.87 0.25
CA LEU A 34 2.69 14.84 0.58
C LEU A 34 2.12 16.15 1.14
N THR A 35 1.04 16.65 0.56
CA THR A 35 0.34 17.85 1.06
C THR A 35 -0.18 17.61 2.48
N THR A 36 -0.70 16.42 2.76
CA THR A 36 -1.20 16.06 4.10
C THR A 36 -0.07 15.96 5.13
N ILE A 37 1.07 15.39 4.75
CA ILE A 37 2.28 15.35 5.59
C ILE A 37 2.75 16.77 5.90
N GLU A 38 2.80 17.67 4.91
CA GLU A 38 3.22 19.06 5.14
C GLU A 38 2.26 19.80 6.07
N ARG A 39 0.94 19.58 5.95
CA ARG A 39 -0.05 20.14 6.90
C ARG A 39 0.14 19.60 8.32
N LYS A 40 0.52 18.33 8.47
CA LYS A 40 0.75 17.67 9.76
C LYS A 40 2.14 17.93 10.34
N LYS A 41 3.05 18.51 9.58
CA LYS A 41 4.44 18.77 9.99
C LYS A 41 4.60 19.46 11.36
N PRO A 42 3.76 20.43 11.76
CA PRO A 42 3.87 21.04 13.10
C PRO A 42 3.60 20.07 14.26
N THR A 43 2.88 18.97 13.98
CA THR A 43 2.49 17.95 14.96
C THR A 43 3.32 16.67 14.86
N LEU A 44 4.13 16.52 13.82
CA LEU A 44 4.94 15.32 13.58
C LEU A 44 6.37 15.56 14.09
N SER A 45 6.99 14.50 14.62
CA SER A 45 8.44 14.49 14.77
C SER A 45 9.13 14.43 13.41
N ALA A 46 10.41 14.81 13.35
CA ALA A 46 11.20 14.71 12.12
C ALA A 46 11.28 13.26 11.62
N GLU A 47 11.42 12.29 12.54
CA GLU A 47 11.48 10.87 12.23
C GLU A 47 10.14 10.38 11.65
N ALA A 48 9.02 10.79 12.25
CA ALA A 48 7.68 10.46 11.78
C ALA A 48 7.44 11.03 10.38
N GLN A 49 7.86 12.27 10.13
CA GLN A 49 7.76 12.90 8.81
C GLN A 49 8.53 12.09 7.75
N VAL A 50 9.78 11.73 8.04
CA VAL A 50 10.62 10.95 7.11
C VAL A 50 10.04 9.56 6.89
N ALA A 51 9.52 8.91 7.94
CA ALA A 51 8.88 7.60 7.85
C ALA A 51 7.63 7.62 6.94
N LEU A 52 6.77 8.64 7.11
CA LEU A 52 5.60 8.86 6.28
C LEU A 52 5.98 9.10 4.81
N GLN A 53 6.95 9.99 4.54
CA GLN A 53 7.40 10.29 3.18
C GLN A 53 7.99 9.06 2.48
N ARG A 54 8.85 8.30 3.16
CA ARG A 54 9.42 7.06 2.61
C ARG A 54 8.36 6.02 2.31
N THR A 55 7.37 5.89 3.19
CA THR A 55 6.29 4.92 2.99
C THR A 55 5.37 5.33 1.85
N ALA A 56 5.03 6.62 1.75
CA ALA A 56 4.26 7.17 0.63
C ALA A 56 4.97 6.95 -0.71
N LEU A 57 6.29 7.12 -0.76
CA LEU A 57 7.10 6.87 -1.96
C LEU A 57 7.05 5.38 -2.38
N ARG A 58 7.18 4.45 -1.44
CA ARG A 58 7.08 3.00 -1.74
C ARG A 58 5.71 2.62 -2.29
N ILE A 59 4.63 3.18 -1.73
CA ILE A 59 3.27 2.95 -2.23
C ILE A 59 3.15 3.51 -3.64
N TYR A 60 3.70 4.70 -3.90
CA TYR A 60 3.70 5.31 -5.23
C TYR A 60 4.45 4.46 -6.26
N ASP A 61 5.66 3.98 -5.95
CA ASP A 61 6.45 3.13 -6.85
C ASP A 61 5.73 1.81 -7.16
N ALA A 62 5.13 1.18 -6.14
CA ALA A 62 4.33 -0.04 -6.31
C ALA A 62 3.03 0.21 -7.10
N CYS A 63 2.48 1.42 -7.00
CA CYS A 63 1.31 1.86 -7.78
C CYS A 63 1.66 2.00 -9.26
N LEU A 64 2.78 2.65 -9.58
CA LEU A 64 3.26 2.85 -10.95
C LEU A 64 3.57 1.54 -11.69
N THR A 65 4.01 0.53 -10.95
CA THR A 65 4.38 -0.78 -11.50
C THR A 65 3.18 -1.72 -11.66
N GLY A 66 1.97 -1.27 -11.29
CA GLY A 66 0.75 -2.09 -11.37
C GLY A 66 0.71 -3.23 -10.34
N HIS A 67 1.59 -3.19 -9.33
CA HIS A 67 1.68 -4.22 -8.28
C HIS A 67 0.69 -3.99 -7.13
N LEU A 68 -0.16 -2.96 -7.19
CA LEU A 68 -1.15 -2.64 -6.16
C LEU A 68 -2.56 -2.67 -6.74
N GLU A 69 -3.42 -3.50 -6.15
CA GLU A 69 -4.84 -3.58 -6.52
C GLU A 69 -5.63 -2.34 -6.06
N ARG A 70 -5.27 -1.74 -4.91
CA ARG A 70 -5.97 -0.59 -4.30
C ARG A 70 -5.01 0.41 -3.65
N PRO A 71 -4.25 1.15 -4.46
CA PRO A 71 -3.26 2.10 -3.96
C PRO A 71 -3.87 3.25 -3.14
N GLY A 72 -5.10 3.70 -3.46
CA GLY A 72 -5.80 4.74 -2.70
C GLY A 72 -5.98 4.37 -1.21
N GLN A 73 -6.43 3.15 -0.94
CA GLN A 73 -6.62 2.66 0.44
C GLN A 73 -5.32 2.60 1.24
N LEU A 74 -4.18 2.37 0.58
CA LEU A 74 -2.88 2.37 1.23
C LEU A 74 -2.45 3.78 1.64
N PHE A 75 -2.71 4.79 0.80
CA PHE A 75 -2.50 6.18 1.18
C PHE A 75 -3.43 6.62 2.32
N ASP A 76 -4.71 6.25 2.27
CA ASP A 76 -5.67 6.54 3.34
C ASP A 76 -5.31 5.88 4.68
N LYS A 77 -4.77 4.66 4.62
CA LYS A 77 -4.29 3.96 5.81
C LYS A 77 -3.04 4.62 6.37
N LEU A 78 -2.14 5.05 5.50
CA LEU A 78 -0.94 5.77 5.89
C LEU A 78 -1.29 7.11 6.55
N ASP A 79 -2.29 7.84 6.03
CA ASP A 79 -2.77 9.09 6.63
C ASP A 79 -3.36 8.91 8.05
N ARG A 80 -4.04 7.78 8.26
CA ARG A 80 -4.63 7.41 9.55
C ARG A 80 -3.62 6.85 10.55
N THR A 81 -2.39 6.58 10.13
CA THR A 81 -1.35 6.09 11.03
C THR A 81 -0.97 7.21 11.99
N ARG A 82 -1.15 6.95 13.28
CA ARG A 82 -0.73 7.87 14.35
C ARG A 82 0.77 7.67 14.60
N TYR A 83 1.50 8.78 14.63
CA TYR A 83 2.90 8.87 15.01
C TYR A 83 3.03 9.80 16.20
#